data_AF-A0AAV3JUU2-F1
#
_entry.id   AF-A0AAV3JUU2-F1
#
_cell.length_a   1.000
_cell.length_b   1.000
_cell.length_c   1.000
_cell.angle_alpha   90.00
_cell.angle_beta   90.00
_cell.angle_gamma   90.00
#
_symmetry.space_group_name_H-M   'P 1'
#
loop_
_entity.id
_entity.type
_entity.pdbx_description
1 polymer ?
#
loop_
_entity_poly.entity_id
_entity_poly.type
_entity_poly.pdbx_seq_one_letter_code
_entity_poly.pdbx_strand_id
1 'polypeptide(L)'
;NELQTLGYIPIIAHPERNKAIAKNPYLLYELISNGAMSQLTASSLLGDFGRSAQKLSLRFIECHLAHFIASDAHSVEHRPFVLNQLFDERKLMPYRNKIEEMIENAKAIVNNEAVYSDKPCEPEMMRRFLRWF
;
A
#
# COMPACT_ATOMS: atom_id res chain seq x y z
N ASN A 1 3.46 0.35 -21.27
CA ASN A 1 1.99 0.50 -21.30
C ASN A 1 1.25 -0.61 -22.06
N GLU A 2 1.88 -1.76 -22.37
CA GLU A 2 1.26 -2.83 -23.16
C GLU A 2 -0.05 -3.38 -22.55
N LEU A 3 -0.05 -3.66 -21.23
CA LEU A 3 -1.23 -4.16 -20.51
C LEU A 3 -2.41 -3.18 -20.53
N GLN A 4 -2.14 -1.89 -20.38
CA GLN A 4 -3.17 -0.85 -20.39
C GLN A 4 -3.78 -0.64 -21.77
N THR A 5 -2.98 -0.76 -22.84
CA THR A 5 -3.50 -0.75 -24.22
C THR A 5 -4.45 -1.92 -24.48
N LEU A 6 -4.28 -3.04 -23.75
CA LEU A 6 -5.17 -4.20 -23.78
C LEU A 6 -6.37 -4.06 -22.81
N GLY A 7 -6.50 -2.93 -22.11
CA GLY A 7 -7.60 -2.66 -21.16
C GLY A 7 -7.37 -3.20 -19.74
N TYR A 8 -6.17 -3.70 -19.41
CA TYR A 8 -5.84 -4.18 -18.06
C TYR A 8 -5.23 -3.08 -17.19
N ILE A 9 -5.60 -3.10 -15.90
CA ILE A 9 -5.00 -2.25 -14.86
C ILE A 9 -3.95 -3.09 -14.10
N PRO A 10 -2.65 -2.79 -14.22
CA PRO A 10 -1.63 -3.55 -13.51
C PRO A 10 -1.63 -3.22 -12.01
N ILE A 11 -1.49 -4.24 -11.16
CA ILE A 11 -1.34 -4.10 -9.71
C ILE A 11 0.10 -4.47 -9.33
N ILE A 12 0.85 -3.52 -8.82
CA ILE A 12 2.20 -3.72 -8.32
C ILE A 12 2.11 -4.40 -6.95
N ALA A 13 2.53 -5.66 -6.89
CA ALA A 13 2.56 -6.42 -5.65
C ALA A 13 3.65 -5.90 -4.71
N HIS A 14 3.30 -5.74 -3.43
CA HIS A 14 4.18 -5.45 -2.29
C HIS A 14 5.35 -4.50 -2.63
N PRO A 15 5.07 -3.28 -3.15
CA PRO A 15 6.11 -2.35 -3.60
C PRO A 15 7.04 -1.92 -2.46
N GLU A 16 6.59 -1.99 -1.21
CA GLU A 16 7.37 -1.67 -0.01
C GLU A 16 8.55 -2.64 0.23
N ARG A 17 8.51 -3.82 -0.41
CA ARG A 17 9.56 -4.84 -0.34
C ARG A 17 10.51 -4.81 -1.54
N ASN A 18 10.20 -4.03 -2.57
CA ASN A 18 11.05 -3.90 -3.74
C ASN A 18 12.23 -2.97 -3.45
N LYS A 19 13.47 -3.45 -3.65
CA LYS A 19 14.69 -2.68 -3.34
C LYS A 19 14.83 -1.39 -4.16
N ALA A 20 14.40 -1.39 -5.42
CA ALA A 20 14.49 -0.21 -6.28
C ALA A 20 13.49 0.87 -5.83
N ILE A 21 12.25 0.47 -5.54
CA ILE A 21 11.22 1.36 -4.99
C ILE A 21 11.60 1.85 -3.59
N ALA A 22 12.16 0.99 -2.74
CA ALA A 22 12.63 1.41 -1.42
C ALA A 22 13.77 2.43 -1.48
N LYS A 23 14.63 2.34 -2.51
CA LYS A 23 15.69 3.32 -2.76
C LYS A 23 15.16 4.60 -3.39
N ASN A 24 14.19 4.50 -4.29
CA ASN A 24 13.55 5.62 -4.95
C ASN A 24 12.01 5.45 -5.00
N PRO A 25 11.29 5.92 -3.97
CA PRO A 25 9.83 5.84 -3.91
C PRO A 25 9.10 6.54 -5.06
N TYR A 26 9.75 7.50 -5.73
CA TYR A 26 9.20 8.18 -6.91
C TYR A 26 8.85 7.20 -8.03
N LEU A 27 9.57 6.07 -8.15
CA LEU A 27 9.27 5.03 -9.13
C LEU A 27 7.85 4.48 -8.95
N LEU A 28 7.38 4.31 -7.71
CA LEU A 28 6.00 3.89 -7.48
C LEU A 28 5.02 5.00 -7.85
N TYR A 29 5.32 6.24 -7.46
CA TYR A 29 4.50 7.40 -7.83
C TYR A 29 4.31 7.52 -9.35
N GLU A 30 5.35 7.33 -10.15
CA GLU A 30 5.24 7.34 -11.62
C GLU A 30 4.34 6.22 -12.14
N LEU A 31 4.48 5.00 -11.61
CA LEU A 31 3.63 3.88 -12.00
C LEU A 31 2.16 4.16 -11.69
N ILE A 32 1.86 4.64 -10.48
CA ILE A 32 0.49 4.97 -10.06
C ILE A 32 -0.07 6.16 -10.86
N SER A 33 0.73 7.19 -11.09
CA SER A 33 0.33 8.36 -11.89
C SER A 33 0.01 7.99 -13.34
N ASN A 34 0.61 6.91 -13.85
CA ASN A 34 0.33 6.35 -15.17
C ASN A 34 -0.80 5.31 -15.17
N GLY A 35 -1.56 5.17 -14.08
CA GLY A 35 -2.75 4.32 -14.00
C GLY A 35 -2.49 2.89 -13.57
N ALA A 36 -1.31 2.57 -13.00
CA ALA A 36 -1.15 1.35 -12.22
C ALA A 36 -1.78 1.49 -10.83
N MET A 37 -2.01 0.37 -10.17
CA MET A 37 -2.37 0.30 -8.75
C MET A 37 -1.30 -0.46 -7.96
N SER A 38 -1.42 -0.53 -6.65
CA SER A 38 -0.49 -1.31 -5.82
C SER A 38 -1.15 -1.91 -4.59
N GLN A 39 -0.57 -3.01 -4.12
CA GLN A 39 -1.04 -3.77 -2.97
C GLN A 39 0.06 -3.87 -1.91
N LEU A 40 -0.23 -3.43 -0.68
CA LEU A 40 0.67 -3.53 0.47
C LEU A 40 0.49 -4.83 1.24
N THR A 41 1.59 -5.38 1.77
CA THR A 41 1.53 -6.54 2.65
C THR A 41 1.14 -6.14 4.07
N ALA A 42 0.13 -6.78 4.67
CA ALA A 42 -0.30 -6.50 6.04
C ALA A 42 0.85 -6.65 7.07
N SER A 43 1.68 -7.69 6.94
CA SER A 43 2.88 -7.88 7.78
C SER A 43 3.91 -6.75 7.64
N SER A 44 3.96 -6.03 6.50
CA SER A 44 4.82 -4.84 6.38
C SER A 44 4.29 -3.70 7.26
N LEU A 45 2.97 -3.52 7.35
CA LEU A 45 2.32 -2.51 8.21
C LEU A 45 2.48 -2.84 9.70
N LEU A 46 2.46 -4.12 10.08
CA LEU A 46 2.71 -4.58 11.45
C LEU A 46 4.20 -4.48 11.83
N GLY A 47 5.09 -4.46 10.84
CA GLY A 47 6.53 -4.29 11.04
C GLY A 47 7.33 -5.58 11.05
N ASP A 48 6.73 -6.72 10.68
CA ASP A 48 7.38 -8.03 10.61
C ASP A 48 8.53 -8.06 9.59
N PHE A 49 8.42 -7.25 8.52
CA PHE A 49 9.49 -7.07 7.52
C PHE A 49 10.46 -5.92 7.86
N GLY A 50 10.46 -5.46 9.12
CA GLY A 50 11.36 -4.45 9.64
C GLY A 50 10.86 -3.02 9.50
N ARG A 51 11.47 -2.12 10.30
CA ARG A 51 11.05 -0.72 10.44
C ARG A 51 11.06 0.07 9.11
N SER A 52 11.97 -0.26 8.19
CA SER A 52 12.06 0.42 6.90
C SER A 52 10.85 0.12 6.02
N ALA A 53 10.45 -1.16 5.92
CA ALA A 53 9.26 -1.57 5.17
C ALA A 53 7.98 -1.00 5.80
N GLN A 54 7.89 -0.97 7.13
CA GLN A 54 6.76 -0.36 7.84
C GLN A 54 6.63 1.13 7.53
N LYS A 55 7.71 1.90 7.67
CA LYS A 55 7.71 3.33 7.35
C LYS A 55 7.34 3.60 5.90
N LEU A 56 7.88 2.80 4.97
CA LEU A 56 7.58 2.94 3.55
C LEU A 56 6.12 2.59 3.23
N SER A 57 5.56 1.57 3.89
CA SER A 57 4.14 1.20 3.75
C SER A 57 3.23 2.34 4.20
N LEU A 58 3.49 2.92 5.38
CA LEU A 58 2.73 4.08 5.88
C LEU A 58 2.88 5.28 4.94
N ARG A 59 4.09 5.49 4.39
CA ARG A 59 4.33 6.55 3.42
C ARG A 59 3.49 6.37 2.14
N PHE A 60 3.34 5.14 1.67
CA PHE A 60 2.50 4.85 0.50
C PHE A 60 1.01 5.06 0.79
N ILE A 61 0.56 4.81 2.02
CA ILE A 61 -0.81 5.15 2.44
C ILE A 61 -1.01 6.67 2.44
N GLU A 62 -0.09 7.42 3.07
CA GLU A 62 -0.16 8.89 3.15
C GLU A 62 -0.13 9.58 1.79
N CYS A 63 0.59 8.98 0.84
CA CYS A 63 0.77 9.53 -0.50
C CYS A 63 -0.23 9.01 -1.54
N HIS A 64 -1.26 8.26 -1.10
CA HIS A 64 -2.25 7.65 -1.98
C HIS A 64 -1.62 6.77 -3.08
N LEU A 65 -0.55 6.04 -2.72
CA LEU A 65 0.17 5.13 -3.62
C LEU A 65 -0.22 3.66 -3.40
N ALA A 66 -0.95 3.35 -2.33
CA ALA A 66 -1.45 2.03 -1.96
C ALA A 66 -2.97 1.96 -2.11
N HIS A 67 -3.46 0.90 -2.77
CA HIS A 67 -4.87 0.75 -3.16
C HIS A 67 -5.52 -0.49 -2.54
N PHE A 68 -4.70 -1.48 -2.18
CA PHE A 68 -5.14 -2.73 -1.60
C PHE A 68 -4.21 -3.11 -0.43
N ILE A 69 -4.74 -3.89 0.50
CA ILE A 69 -3.95 -4.65 1.47
C ILE A 69 -4.29 -6.12 1.31
N ALA A 70 -3.27 -6.97 1.32
CA ALA A 70 -3.43 -8.40 1.44
C ALA A 70 -2.54 -8.93 2.56
N SER A 71 -2.95 -10.05 3.17
CA SER A 71 -2.14 -10.70 4.19
C SER A 71 -0.84 -11.27 3.63
N ASP A 72 -0.81 -11.62 2.34
CA ASP A 72 0.24 -12.46 1.73
C ASP A 72 0.46 -13.76 2.55
N ALA A 73 -0.64 -14.27 3.13
CA ALA A 73 -0.66 -15.43 4.01
C ALA A 73 -0.31 -16.72 3.24
N HIS A 74 0.62 -17.50 3.78
CA HIS A 74 1.14 -18.74 3.18
C HIS A 74 0.98 -19.97 4.11
N SER A 75 0.72 -19.79 5.41
CA SER A 75 0.33 -20.89 6.33
C SER A 75 -0.14 -20.34 7.70
N VAL A 76 -0.87 -21.16 8.46
CA VAL A 76 -1.36 -20.82 9.82
C VAL A 76 -0.19 -20.57 10.80
N GLU A 77 0.98 -21.19 10.58
CA GLU A 77 2.12 -21.14 11.50
C GLU A 77 3.22 -20.13 11.11
N HIS A 78 3.40 -19.84 9.81
CA HIS A 78 4.50 -18.97 9.33
C HIS A 78 4.03 -17.64 8.72
N ARG A 79 2.79 -17.57 8.18
CA ARG A 79 2.20 -16.33 7.65
C ARG A 79 0.68 -16.34 7.85
N PRO A 80 0.20 -16.12 9.09
CA PRO A 80 -1.21 -16.19 9.43
C PRO A 80 -2.02 -15.04 8.80
N PHE A 81 -3.35 -15.15 8.84
CA PHE A 81 -4.24 -14.07 8.43
C PHE A 81 -4.17 -12.91 9.43
N VAL A 82 -3.28 -11.95 9.17
CA VAL A 82 -3.01 -10.82 10.06
C VAL A 82 -3.87 -9.58 9.78
N LEU A 83 -4.81 -9.63 8.82
CA LEU A 83 -5.63 -8.46 8.45
C LEU A 83 -6.39 -7.88 9.65
N ASN A 84 -6.95 -8.73 10.52
CA ASN A 84 -7.66 -8.26 11.71
C ASN A 84 -6.72 -7.58 12.72
N GLN A 85 -5.46 -8.02 12.79
CA GLN A 85 -4.47 -7.44 13.70
C GLN A 85 -4.12 -5.99 13.33
N LEU A 86 -4.34 -5.58 12.08
CA LEU A 86 -4.17 -4.18 11.66
C LEU A 86 -5.08 -3.23 12.45
N PHE A 87 -6.26 -3.71 12.88
CA PHE A 87 -7.22 -2.93 13.66
C PHE A 87 -6.93 -2.90 15.16
N ASP A 88 -6.02 -3.76 15.63
CA ASP A 88 -5.59 -3.79 17.03
C ASP A 88 -4.27 -3.01 17.25
N GLU A 89 -3.50 -2.77 16.17
CA GLU A 89 -2.24 -2.03 16.23
C GLU A 89 -2.49 -0.52 16.40
N ARG A 90 -2.08 0.01 17.57
CA ARG A 90 -2.26 1.43 17.93
C ARG A 90 -1.64 2.39 16.92
N LYS A 91 -0.50 2.04 16.32
CA LYS A 91 0.17 2.87 15.31
C LYS A 91 -0.63 3.00 14.02
N LEU A 92 -1.54 2.06 13.75
CA LEU A 92 -2.36 2.04 12.55
C LEU A 92 -3.72 2.72 12.73
N MET A 93 -4.10 3.09 13.96
CA MET A 93 -5.36 3.79 14.24
C MET A 93 -5.58 5.05 13.39
N PRO A 94 -4.58 5.92 13.14
CA PRO A 94 -4.77 7.07 12.26
C PRO A 94 -5.10 6.71 10.80
N TYR A 95 -4.77 5.49 10.38
CA TYR A 95 -4.94 5.00 9.01
C TYR A 95 -6.13 4.05 8.88
N ARG A 96 -6.94 3.86 9.93
CA ARG A 96 -8.04 2.87 9.98
C ARG A 96 -8.97 2.97 8.77
N ASN A 97 -9.51 4.16 8.50
CA ASN A 97 -10.45 4.36 7.39
C ASN A 97 -9.83 4.00 6.05
N LYS A 98 -8.55 4.33 5.86
CA LYS A 98 -7.83 4.01 4.62
C LYS A 98 -7.53 2.50 4.50
N ILE A 99 -7.30 1.81 5.62
CA ILE A 99 -7.20 0.35 5.67
C ILE A 99 -8.54 -0.31 5.31
N GLU A 100 -9.65 0.19 5.84
CA GLU A 100 -11.00 -0.28 5.50
C GLU A 100 -11.30 -0.08 3.99
N GLU A 101 -11.01 1.10 3.46
CA GLU A 101 -11.13 1.41 2.03
C GLU A 101 -10.30 0.47 1.15
N MET A 102 -9.05 0.17 1.52
CA MET A 102 -8.21 -0.77 0.78
C MET A 102 -8.74 -2.22 0.83
N ILE A 103 -9.44 -2.61 1.90
CA ILE A 103 -10.12 -3.91 2.01
C ILE A 103 -11.39 -3.92 1.14
N GLU A 104 -12.14 -2.82 1.11
CA GLU A 104 -13.31 -2.67 0.22
C GLU A 104 -12.91 -2.70 -1.26
N ASN A 105 -11.84 -2.00 -1.62
CA ASN A 105 -11.24 -2.06 -2.95
C ASN A 105 -10.88 -3.50 -3.35
N ALA A 106 -10.36 -4.31 -2.41
CA ALA A 106 -10.06 -5.72 -2.67
C ALA A 106 -11.32 -6.56 -2.93
N LYS A 107 -12.49 -6.18 -2.38
CA LYS A 107 -13.77 -6.81 -2.72
C LYS A 107 -14.26 -6.34 -4.09
N ALA A 108 -14.18 -5.04 -4.37
CA ALA A 108 -14.60 -4.45 -5.63
C ALA A 108 -13.87 -5.10 -6.81
N ILE A 109 -12.55 -5.27 -6.72
CA ILE A 109 -11.77 -5.87 -7.82
C ILE A 109 -12.14 -7.34 -8.10
N VAL A 110 -12.47 -8.12 -7.06
CA VAL A 110 -12.93 -9.51 -7.22
C VAL A 110 -14.27 -9.56 -7.95
N ASN A 111 -15.13 -8.57 -7.72
CA ASN A 111 -16.43 -8.43 -8.38
C ASN A 111 -16.37 -7.71 -9.74
N ASN A 112 -15.17 -7.34 -10.20
CA ASN A 112 -14.97 -6.52 -11.41
C ASN A 112 -15.70 -5.16 -11.34
N GLU A 113 -15.78 -4.59 -10.15
CA GLU A 113 -16.33 -3.27 -9.86
C GLU A 113 -15.23 -2.21 -9.86
N ALA A 114 -15.63 -0.94 -9.98
CA ALA A 114 -14.70 0.17 -9.94
C ALA A 114 -14.02 0.28 -8.56
N VAL A 115 -12.70 0.41 -8.58
CA VAL A 115 -11.86 0.60 -7.39
C VAL A 115 -11.69 2.10 -7.13
N TYR A 116 -11.82 2.52 -5.88
CA TYR A 116 -11.60 3.91 -5.50
C TYR A 116 -10.10 4.18 -5.33
N SER A 117 -9.65 5.34 -5.81
CA SER A 117 -8.30 5.86 -5.58
C SER A 117 -8.32 7.37 -5.51
N ASP A 118 -7.65 7.90 -4.49
CA ASP A 118 -7.30 9.31 -4.42
C ASP A 118 -6.22 9.65 -5.47
N LYS A 119 -6.04 10.95 -5.72
CA LYS A 119 -4.95 11.45 -6.55
C LYS A 119 -3.60 11.17 -5.86
N PRO A 120 -2.64 10.50 -6.54
CA PRO A 120 -1.33 10.24 -5.95
C PRO A 120 -0.56 11.54 -5.70
N CYS A 121 0.22 11.58 -4.63
CA CYS A 121 1.16 12.68 -4.36
C CYS A 121 2.60 12.18 -4.19
N GLU A 122 3.56 13.07 -4.41
CA GLU A 122 4.96 12.67 -4.41
C GLU A 122 5.46 12.28 -3.01
N PRO A 123 6.09 11.09 -2.86
CA PRO A 123 6.57 10.61 -1.57
C PRO A 123 7.77 11.40 -1.02
N GLU A 124 8.36 12.34 -1.76
CA GLU A 124 9.38 13.26 -1.25
C GLU A 124 8.80 14.47 -0.48
N MET A 125 7.52 14.79 -0.70
CA MET A 125 6.97 16.11 -0.40
C MET A 125 6.60 16.37 1.07
N MET A 126 6.95 15.48 2.01
CA MET A 126 6.68 15.67 3.46
C MET A 126 7.94 15.92 4.30
N ARG A 127 9.05 16.33 3.65
CA ARG A 127 10.18 16.96 4.32
C ARG A 127 9.85 18.41 4.69
N ARG A 128 8.92 18.68 5.65
CA ARG A 128 8.90 19.95 6.42
C ARG A 128 7.81 20.21 7.48
N PHE A 129 6.98 19.25 7.91
CA PHE A 129 5.91 19.56 8.90
C PHE A 129 6.10 19.11 10.36
N LEU A 130 7.27 18.56 10.74
CA LEU A 130 7.63 18.44 12.17
C LEU A 130 9.05 18.97 12.41
N ARG A 131 9.15 20.29 12.53
CA ARG A 131 10.28 20.99 13.17
C ARG A 131 9.75 21.98 14.21
N TRP A 132 8.85 21.54 15.08
CA TRP A 132 8.46 22.26 16.30
C TRP A 132 8.19 21.23 17.38
N PHE A 133 9.25 20.80 18.06
CA PHE A 133 9.42 20.66 19.52
C PHE A 133 10.92 20.49 19.77
#